data_AF-A0A349Z7U4-F1
#
_entry.id   AF-A0A349Z7U4-F1
#
_cell.length_a   1.000
_cell.length_b   1.000
_cell.length_c   1.000
_cell.angle_alpha   90.00
_cell.angle_beta   90.00
_cell.angle_gamma   90.00
#
_symmetry.space_group_name_H-M   'P 1'
#
loop_
_entity.id
_entity.type
_entity.pdbx_description
1 polymer ?
#
loop_
_entity_poly.entity_id
_entity_poly.type
_entity_poly.pdbx_seq_one_letter_code
_entity_poly.pdbx_strand_id
1 'polypeptide(L)' 'MKILVPVKRVIDYNVKVRVKSDQSDVDLTNAKMAMNPFCEIAVEEA' A
#
# COMPACT_ATOMS: atom_id res chain seq x y z
N MET A 1 0.13 29.07 -0.46
CA MET A 1 1.09 27.96 -0.67
C MET A 1 0.33 26.78 -1.27
N LYS A 2 0.95 25.97 -2.14
CA LYS A 2 0.34 24.75 -2.68
C LYS A 2 1.35 23.61 -2.51
N ILE A 3 0.92 22.48 -1.95
CA ILE A 3 1.75 21.31 -1.66
C ILE A 3 1.17 20.12 -2.44
N LEU A 4 2.05 19.36 -3.10
CA LEU A 4 1.68 18.12 -3.77
C LEU A 4 2.19 16.95 -2.91
N VAL A 5 1.26 16.10 -2.46
CA VAL A 5 1.59 14.92 -1.65
C VAL A 5 1.33 13.65 -2.46
N PRO A 6 2.37 12.87 -2.81
CA PRO A 6 2.19 11.59 -3.49
C PRO A 6 1.72 10.52 -2.50
N VAL A 7 0.71 9.75 -2.91
CA VAL A 7 0.21 8.60 -2.15
C VAL A 7 0.35 7.32 -2.96
N LYS A 8 0.51 6.18 -2.28
CA LYS A 8 0.58 4.86 -2.91
C LYS A 8 -0.41 3.89 -2.26
N ARG A 9 -1.16 3.16 -3.09
CA ARG A 9 -2.00 2.03 -2.64
C ARG A 9 -1.14 0.77 -2.53
N VAL A 10 -1.19 0.10 -1.39
CA VAL A 10 -0.39 -1.08 -1.06
C VAL A 10 -1.23 -2.14 -0.33
N ILE A 11 -0.69 -3.32 -0.07
CA ILE A 11 -1.32 -4.33 0.80
C ILE A 11 -1.40 -3.75 2.22
N ASP A 12 -2.55 -3.94 2.89
CA ASP A 12 -2.76 -3.55 4.28
C ASP A 12 -1.66 -4.14 5.17
N TYR A 13 -1.09 -3.34 6.06
CA TYR A 13 0.08 -3.73 6.85
C TYR A 13 -0.20 -4.90 7.82
N ASN A 14 -1.48 -5.20 8.10
CA ASN A 14 -1.88 -6.36 8.92
C ASN A 14 -2.05 -7.65 8.10
N VAL A 15 -2.02 -7.58 6.76
CA VAL A 15 -2.18 -8.75 5.89
C VAL A 15 -0.83 -9.43 5.70
N LYS A 16 -0.78 -10.75 5.98
CA LYS A 16 0.38 -11.57 5.65
C LYS A 16 0.44 -11.80 4.13
N VAL A 17 1.53 -11.31 3.52
CA VAL A 17 1.80 -11.46 2.08
C VAL A 17 1.94 -12.93 1.68
N ARG A 18 1.38 -13.28 0.53
CA ARG A 18 1.51 -14.60 -0.11
C ARG A 18 2.14 -14.45 -1.49
N VAL A 19 3.00 -15.40 -1.87
CA VAL A 19 3.61 -15.46 -3.20
C VAL A 19 2.75 -16.39 -4.07
N LYS A 20 2.60 -16.06 -5.35
CA LYS A 20 1.96 -16.94 -6.34
C LYS A 20 2.73 -18.28 -6.44
N SER A 21 2.03 -19.35 -6.79
CA SER A 21 2.64 -20.70 -6.88
C SER A 21 3.74 -20.80 -7.94
N ASP A 22 3.68 -19.97 -8.98
CA ASP A 22 4.66 -19.87 -10.04
C ASP A 22 5.85 -18.95 -9.71
N GLN A 23 5.89 -18.37 -8.51
CA GLN A 23 6.90 -17.43 -8.03
C GLN A 23 7.05 -16.15 -8.88
N SER A 24 6.07 -15.83 -9.72
CA SER A 24 6.14 -14.65 -10.59
C SER A 24 5.98 -13.33 -9.83
N ASP A 25 5.18 -13.33 -8.76
CA ASP A 25 4.84 -12.13 -7.99
C ASP A 25 4.13 -12.48 -6.67
N VAL A 26 3.76 -11.45 -5.91
CA VAL A 26 2.81 -11.49 -4.80
C VAL A 26 1.37 -11.72 -5.31
N ASP A 27 0.59 -12.51 -4.59
CA ASP A 27 -0.84 -12.68 -4.86
C ASP A 27 -1.67 -11.54 -4.25
N LEU A 28 -2.26 -10.73 -5.13
CA LEU A 28 -3.10 -9.58 -4.76
C LEU A 28 -4.60 -9.87 -4.82
N THR A 29 -5.01 -11.03 -5.33
CA THR A 29 -6.40 -11.32 -5.78
C THR A 29 -7.43 -11.12 -4.66
N ASN A 30 -7.06 -11.45 -3.42
CA ASN A 30 -7.92 -11.31 -2.23
C ASN A 30 -7.20 -10.57 -1.08
N ALA A 31 -6.11 -9.86 -1.37
CA ALA A 31 -5.41 -9.08 -0.37
C ALA A 31 -6.19 -7.79 -0.08
N LYS A 32 -6.43 -7.49 1.21
CA LYS A 32 -6.93 -6.17 1.59
C LYS A 32 -5.87 -5.13 1.23
N MET A 33 -6.29 -4.09 0.52
CA MET A 33 -5.43 -3.00 0.09
C MET A 33 -5.75 -1.73 0.90
N ALA A 34 -4.74 -0.93 1.19
CA ALA A 34 -4.83 0.30 1.98
C ALA A 34 -3.91 1.39 1.41
N MET A 35 -4.02 2.61 1.94
CA MET A 35 -2.99 3.62 1.73
C MET A 35 -1.71 3.15 2.42
N ASN A 36 -0.56 3.46 1.82
CA ASN A 36 0.70 3.23 2.50
C ASN A 36 0.72 4.03 3.82
N PRO A 37 1.08 3.43 4.97
CA PRO A 37 1.02 4.10 6.26
C PRO A 37 1.82 5.42 6.33
N PHE A 38 2.93 5.52 5.60
CA PHE A 38 3.71 6.77 5.54
C PHE A 38 3.04 7.84 4.69
N CYS A 39 2.26 7.43 3.67
CA CYS A 39 1.47 8.37 2.89
C CYS A 39 0.32 8.95 3.70
N GLU A 40 -0.25 8.21 4.67
CA GLU A 40 -1.26 8.78 5.59
C GLU A 40 -0.67 9.91 6.44
N ILE A 41 0.53 9.70 6.99
CA ILE A 41 1.27 10.72 7.74
C ILE A 41 1.60 11.92 6.85
N ALA A 42 2.03 11.68 5.61
CA ALA A 42 2.38 12.76 4.68
C ALA A 42 1.17 13.61 4.26
N VAL A 43 -0.03 13.01 4.22
CA VAL A 43 -1.29 13.72 3.94
C VAL A 43 -1.75 14.52 5.16
N GLU A 44 -1.56 14.00 6.38
CA GLU A 44 -1.90 14.71 7.62
C GLU A 44 -1.09 16.00 7.82
N GLU A 45 0.20 15.99 7.47
CA GLU A 45 1.11 17.12 7.70
C GLU A 45 0.99 18.25 6.66
N ALA A 46 0.37 17.99 5.51
CA ALA A 46 0.40 18.88 4.33
C ALA A 46 -0.74 19.91 4.27
#